data_AF-A0A1H6UGD8-F1
#
_entry.id   AF-A0A1H6UGD8-F1
#
_cell.length_a   1.000
_cell.length_b   1.000
_cell.length_c   1.000
_cell.angle_alpha   90.00
_cell.angle_beta   90.00
_cell.angle_gamma   90.00
#
_symmetry.space_group_name_H-M   'P 1'
#
loop_
_entity.id
_entity.type
_entity.pdbx_description
1 polymer ?
#
loop_
_entity_poly.entity_id
_entity_poly.type
_entity_poly.pdbx_seq_one_letter_code
_entity_poly.pdbx_strand_id
1 'polypeptide(L)'
;MKKILIALLLPILILTSCNSDDNGYKPKPAETLTLHLTTRQTEGFVNKPIYFTLKDSKDTYGISGANIINLADKKALTSNVFKPTIAGTYQFQAKSNNSGTPYKDSEIVTVTITEPTKKTITLKNTPYRADNAILKIKRINSKDKNGNNNVTDKLVRLDNTYYNEYVLEVNNKGEHFIENLIEITFLVVNKSVKHNNGVITDYGQRVYPTALTEIVLTQVISHNKPSTRITTFDQLRESDLLVFYKIDIPNDNSQVITKSYFEFNLNDMGIDYAGDLNFTEFIEQ
;
A
#
# COMPACT_ATOMS: atom_id res chain seq x y z
N MET A 1 -21.76 -30.76 97.55
CA MET A 1 -21.65 -32.23 97.36
C MET A 1 -23.05 -32.81 97.17
N LYS A 2 -23.18 -33.86 96.34
CA LYS A 2 -24.39 -34.51 95.74
C LYS A 2 -24.75 -33.92 94.37
N LYS A 3 -24.21 -34.45 93.25
CA LYS A 3 -24.41 -35.73 92.52
C LYS A 3 -25.68 -35.75 91.63
N ILE A 4 -25.43 -35.65 90.32
CA ILE A 4 -25.93 -36.50 89.20
C ILE A 4 -27.45 -36.54 88.95
N LEU A 5 -27.90 -36.18 87.73
CA LEU A 5 -28.45 -37.13 86.74
C LEU A 5 -28.70 -36.47 85.36
N ILE A 6 -28.36 -37.24 84.32
CA ILE A 6 -28.53 -37.00 82.88
C ILE A 6 -29.91 -37.52 82.43
N ALA A 7 -30.61 -36.80 81.54
CA ALA A 7 -31.42 -37.32 80.40
C ALA A 7 -32.27 -36.16 79.81
N LEU A 8 -31.96 -35.66 78.61
CA LEU A 8 -32.59 -36.01 77.32
C LEU A 8 -34.11 -35.72 77.25
N LEU A 9 -34.52 -34.71 76.45
CA LEU A 9 -35.40 -34.89 75.28
C LEU A 9 -35.59 -33.58 74.47
N LEU A 10 -35.16 -33.65 73.20
CA LEU A 10 -35.52 -32.93 71.97
C LEU A 10 -35.70 -31.38 71.92
N PRO A 11 -34.90 -30.68 71.10
CA PRO A 11 -35.33 -29.45 70.43
C PRO A 11 -36.14 -29.77 69.17
N ILE A 12 -37.33 -29.18 69.06
CA ILE A 12 -38.08 -29.11 67.80
C ILE A 12 -37.27 -28.24 66.84
N LEU A 13 -36.66 -28.86 65.83
CA LEU A 13 -36.09 -28.17 64.67
C LEU A 13 -37.22 -27.41 63.96
N ILE A 14 -37.19 -26.08 64.03
CA ILE A 14 -37.71 -25.25 62.96
C ILE A 14 -36.52 -24.96 62.05
N LEU A 15 -36.35 -25.81 61.03
CA LEU A 15 -35.54 -25.51 59.87
C LEU A 15 -36.19 -24.34 59.15
N THR A 16 -35.78 -23.11 59.45
CA THR A 16 -35.79 -22.06 58.44
C THR A 16 -34.63 -22.37 57.50
N SER A 17 -34.94 -23.08 56.42
CA SER A 17 -34.05 -23.17 55.27
C SER A 17 -33.92 -21.78 54.65
N CYS A 18 -33.01 -20.96 55.17
CA CYS A 18 -32.35 -19.97 54.33
C CYS A 18 -31.40 -20.75 53.42
N ASN A 19 -31.94 -21.35 52.36
CA ASN A 19 -31.12 -21.76 51.23
C ASN A 19 -30.80 -20.47 50.48
N SER A 20 -29.80 -19.73 50.97
CA SER A 20 -29.03 -18.88 50.06
C SER A 20 -28.24 -19.85 49.20
N ASP A 21 -28.83 -20.29 48.09
CA ASP A 21 -28.07 -20.83 46.97
C ASP A 21 -27.18 -19.70 46.50
N ASP A 22 -26.04 -19.61 47.18
CA ASP A 22 -24.89 -18.82 46.82
C ASP A 22 -24.37 -19.46 45.53
N ASN A 23 -24.96 -19.04 44.40
CA ASN A 23 -24.45 -19.32 43.09
C ASN A 23 -23.10 -18.61 42.99
N GLY A 24 -22.08 -19.23 43.57
CA GLY A 24 -20.68 -18.96 43.37
C GLY A 24 -20.29 -19.33 41.94
N TYR A 25 -20.96 -18.71 40.96
CA TYR A 25 -20.43 -18.57 39.64
C TYR A 25 -19.20 -17.70 39.75
N LYS A 26 -18.05 -18.33 40.02
CA LYS A 26 -16.78 -17.72 39.69
C LYS A 26 -16.74 -17.70 38.16
N PRO A 27 -16.85 -16.53 37.50
CA PRO A 27 -16.65 -16.49 36.06
C PRO A 27 -15.31 -17.16 35.78
N LYS A 28 -15.33 -18.19 34.92
CA LYS A 28 -14.10 -18.83 34.46
C LYS A 28 -13.19 -17.70 33.97
N PRO A 29 -11.94 -17.57 34.46
CA PRO A 29 -11.07 -16.49 34.02
C PRO A 29 -11.06 -16.50 32.50
N ALA A 30 -11.37 -15.37 31.88
CA ALA A 30 -11.37 -15.24 30.44
C ALA A 30 -10.02 -15.77 29.94
N GLU A 31 -10.06 -16.77 29.07
CA GLU A 31 -8.86 -17.40 28.53
C GLU A 31 -8.01 -16.29 27.91
N THR A 32 -6.83 -16.06 28.48
CA THR A 32 -5.92 -15.03 27.98
C THR A 32 -5.23 -15.59 26.74
N LEU A 33 -5.53 -15.02 25.58
CA LEU A 33 -4.96 -15.43 24.30
C LEU A 33 -3.63 -14.72 24.09
N THR A 34 -2.69 -15.33 23.35
CA THR A 34 -1.41 -14.69 23.00
C THR A 34 -1.48 -14.14 21.58
N LEU A 35 -1.02 -12.92 21.36
CA LEU A 35 -0.90 -12.35 20.02
C LEU A 35 0.37 -12.86 19.34
N HIS A 36 0.29 -13.12 18.04
CA HIS A 36 1.42 -13.45 17.18
C HIS A 36 1.48 -12.46 16.03
N LEU A 37 2.55 -11.66 16.03
CA LEU A 37 2.85 -10.69 15.00
C LEU A 37 3.92 -11.24 14.07
N THR A 38 3.69 -11.14 12.76
CA THR A 38 4.64 -11.59 11.74
C THR A 38 4.66 -10.62 10.57
N THR A 39 5.75 -10.61 9.82
CA THR A 39 5.84 -9.98 8.50
C THR A 39 6.69 -10.85 7.60
N ARG A 40 6.47 -10.77 6.28
CA ARG A 40 7.34 -11.42 5.29
C ARG A 40 8.59 -10.60 4.98
N GLN A 41 8.65 -9.35 5.44
CA GLN A 41 9.71 -8.39 5.10
C GLN A 41 10.34 -7.84 6.38
N THR A 42 11.48 -8.41 6.78
CA THR A 42 12.32 -7.87 7.86
C THR A 42 13.29 -6.79 7.38
N GLU A 43 13.38 -6.62 6.06
CA GLU A 43 14.15 -5.57 5.40
C GLU A 43 13.27 -4.88 4.35
N GLY A 44 13.47 -3.59 4.15
CA GLY A 44 12.69 -2.80 3.20
C GLY A 44 13.34 -1.47 2.84
N PHE A 45 12.60 -0.70 2.05
CA PHE A 45 13.03 0.60 1.54
C PHE A 45 12.13 1.72 2.03
N VAL A 46 12.70 2.93 2.15
CA VAL A 46 11.93 4.15 2.41
C VAL A 46 10.81 4.30 1.36
N ASN A 47 9.63 4.72 1.83
CA ASN A 47 8.36 4.86 1.13
C ASN A 47 7.67 3.57 0.67
N LYS A 48 8.33 2.41 0.73
CA LYS A 48 7.70 1.12 0.40
C LYS A 48 6.97 0.55 1.63
N PRO A 49 5.66 0.27 1.54
CA PRO A 49 4.90 -0.25 2.66
C PRO A 49 5.33 -1.67 3.04
N ILE A 50 5.32 -1.94 4.34
CA ILE A 50 5.52 -3.26 4.94
C ILE A 50 4.22 -3.67 5.61
N TYR A 51 3.76 -4.86 5.24
CA TYR A 51 2.51 -5.42 5.71
C TYR A 51 2.78 -6.41 6.83
N PHE A 52 2.03 -6.26 7.93
CA PHE A 52 2.08 -7.16 9.06
C PHE A 52 0.84 -8.04 9.10
N THR A 53 1.05 -9.28 9.49
CA THR A 53 -0.01 -10.23 9.82
C THR A 53 -0.09 -10.38 11.33
N LEU A 54 -1.27 -10.13 11.88
CA LEU A 54 -1.59 -10.33 13.28
C LEU A 54 -2.61 -11.46 13.42
N LYS A 55 -2.28 -12.42 14.29
CA LYS A 55 -3.19 -13.49 14.71
C LYS A 55 -3.09 -13.74 16.20
N ASP A 56 -4.01 -14.53 16.76
CA ASP A 56 -3.90 -15.00 18.14
C ASP A 56 -3.42 -16.46 18.21
N SER A 57 -3.28 -16.97 19.43
CA SER A 57 -2.85 -18.34 19.71
C SER A 57 -3.86 -19.42 19.26
N LYS A 58 -5.03 -19.02 18.76
CA LYS A 58 -6.04 -19.90 18.13
C LYS A 58 -6.07 -19.75 16.61
N ASP A 59 -5.08 -19.08 16.02
CA ASP A 59 -4.98 -18.76 14.60
C ASP A 59 -6.15 -17.88 14.08
N THR A 60 -6.75 -17.07 14.95
CA THR A 60 -7.77 -16.09 14.56
C THR A 60 -7.11 -14.86 13.94
N TYR A 61 -7.58 -14.44 12.76
CA TYR A 61 -7.14 -13.23 12.07
C TYR A 61 -8.16 -12.09 12.20
N GLY A 62 -7.78 -10.87 11.83
CA GLY A 62 -8.70 -9.72 11.84
C GLY A 62 -9.10 -9.28 13.25
N ILE A 63 -8.18 -9.43 14.21
CA ILE A 63 -8.40 -9.13 15.63
C ILE A 63 -8.64 -7.63 15.80
N SER A 64 -9.86 -7.25 16.18
CA SER A 64 -10.24 -5.87 16.49
C SER A 64 -9.84 -5.42 17.89
N GLY A 65 -9.53 -6.36 18.79
CA GLY A 65 -9.14 -6.12 20.18
C GLY A 65 -7.65 -5.90 20.43
N ALA A 66 -6.87 -5.70 19.36
CA ALA A 66 -5.43 -5.50 19.44
C ALA A 66 -4.96 -4.54 18.35
N ASN A 67 -3.86 -3.83 18.63
CA ASN A 67 -3.20 -2.92 17.70
C ASN A 67 -1.72 -3.29 17.58
N ILE A 68 -1.15 -3.11 16.39
CA ILE A 68 0.30 -3.19 16.18
C ILE A 68 0.88 -1.81 16.47
N ILE A 69 1.80 -1.74 17.42
CA ILE A 69 2.41 -0.48 17.88
C ILE A 69 3.85 -0.40 17.38
N ASN A 70 4.21 0.73 16.76
CA ASN A 70 5.60 1.10 16.56
C ASN A 70 6.19 1.53 17.91
N LEU A 71 7.21 0.83 18.39
CA LEU A 71 7.76 1.06 19.73
C LEU A 71 8.52 2.39 19.86
N ALA A 72 8.99 2.96 18.74
CA ALA A 72 9.74 4.22 18.76
C ALA A 72 8.85 5.43 19.05
N ASP A 73 7.69 5.53 18.37
CA ASP A 73 6.77 6.68 18.49
C ASP A 73 5.48 6.34 19.28
N LYS A 74 5.31 5.07 19.67
CA LYS A 74 4.16 4.52 20.39
C LYS A 74 2.84 4.68 19.64
N LYS A 75 2.87 4.84 18.32
CA LYS A 75 1.66 4.94 17.49
C LYS A 75 1.22 3.57 16.98
N ALA A 76 -0.09 3.38 16.94
CA ALA A 76 -0.69 2.23 16.30
C ALA A 76 -0.61 2.34 14.78
N LEU A 77 -0.32 1.23 14.10
CA LEU A 77 -0.37 1.16 12.64
C LEU A 77 -1.82 1.18 12.15
N THR A 78 -2.07 1.90 11.07
CA THR A 78 -3.34 1.86 10.36
C THR A 78 -3.36 0.65 9.43
N SER A 79 -4.43 -0.15 9.49
CA SER A 79 -4.62 -1.33 8.64
C SER A 79 -3.44 -2.33 8.66
N ASN A 80 -2.70 -2.39 9.77
CA ASN A 80 -1.50 -3.22 9.93
C ASN A 80 -0.38 -2.92 8.91
N VAL A 81 -0.34 -1.70 8.37
CA VAL A 81 0.68 -1.28 7.39
C VAL A 81 1.63 -0.27 8.02
N PHE A 82 2.93 -0.49 7.79
CA PHE A 82 3.97 0.48 8.10
C PHE A 82 4.55 1.06 6.81
N LYS A 83 4.46 2.38 6.64
CA LYS A 83 5.08 3.10 5.51
C LYS A 83 6.21 3.99 6.04
N PRO A 84 7.49 3.54 5.99
CA PRO A 84 8.60 4.32 6.50
C PRO A 84 8.89 5.52 5.60
N THR A 85 9.19 6.67 6.19
CA THR A 85 9.64 7.87 5.46
C THR A 85 11.11 8.20 5.69
N ILE A 86 11.78 7.46 6.59
CA ILE A 86 13.18 7.65 6.98
C ILE A 86 13.83 6.26 7.08
N ALA A 87 15.10 6.16 6.71
CA ALA A 87 15.88 4.95 6.90
C ALA A 87 16.21 4.72 8.39
N GLY A 88 16.26 3.46 8.83
CA GLY A 88 16.53 3.10 10.22
C GLY A 88 15.96 1.74 10.61
N THR A 89 16.17 1.37 11.86
CA THR A 89 15.63 0.13 12.43
C THR A 89 14.38 0.45 13.25
N TYR A 90 13.30 -0.28 12.99
CA TYR A 90 12.00 -0.11 13.62
C TYR A 90 11.61 -1.40 14.33
N GLN A 91 10.96 -1.27 15.48
CA GLN A 91 10.48 -2.40 16.26
C GLN A 91 8.97 -2.29 16.47
N PHE A 92 8.28 -3.39 16.27
CA PHE A 92 6.83 -3.47 16.33
C PHE A 92 6.38 -4.55 17.30
N GLN A 93 5.32 -4.26 18.04
CA GLN A 93 4.69 -5.23 18.95
C GLN A 93 3.19 -5.06 18.89
N ALA A 94 2.46 -6.17 18.80
CA ALA A 94 1.01 -6.16 18.94
C ALA A 94 0.64 -6.20 20.41
N LYS A 95 -0.27 -5.31 20.83
CA LYS A 95 -0.75 -5.17 22.20
C LYS A 95 -2.28 -5.13 22.22
N SER A 96 -2.88 -5.60 23.31
CA SER A 96 -4.31 -5.42 23.55
C SER A 96 -4.68 -3.93 23.51
N ASN A 97 -5.85 -3.60 22.95
CA ASN A 97 -6.40 -2.25 22.99
C ASN A 97 -7.44 -2.05 24.12
N ASN A 98 -7.55 -3.02 25.04
CA ASN A 98 -8.49 -3.04 26.16
C ASN A 98 -9.99 -3.11 25.77
N SER A 99 -10.35 -3.53 24.55
CA SER A 99 -11.74 -3.60 24.10
C SER A 99 -12.51 -4.87 24.50
N GLY A 100 -12.05 -5.62 25.51
CA GLY A 100 -12.82 -6.72 26.12
C GLY A 100 -12.12 -8.08 26.19
N THR A 101 -11.29 -8.44 25.20
CA THR A 101 -10.51 -9.70 25.25
C THR A 101 -9.13 -9.45 25.85
N PRO A 102 -8.75 -10.15 26.94
CA PRO A 102 -7.41 -10.05 27.48
C PRO A 102 -6.44 -10.78 26.54
N TYR A 103 -5.54 -10.02 25.92
CA TYR A 103 -4.46 -10.54 25.09
C TYR A 103 -3.12 -10.33 25.78
N LYS A 104 -2.26 -11.35 25.75
CA LYS A 104 -0.82 -11.16 25.96
C LYS A 104 -0.21 -10.51 24.72
N ASP A 105 0.71 -9.58 24.97
CA ASP A 105 1.49 -8.92 23.92
C ASP A 105 2.20 -9.95 23.04
N SER A 106 2.40 -9.59 21.77
CA SER A 106 3.18 -10.41 20.86
C SER A 106 4.68 -10.33 21.11
N GLU A 107 5.41 -11.21 20.43
CA GLU A 107 6.83 -11.03 20.16
C GLU A 107 7.11 -9.67 19.50
N ILE A 108 8.33 -9.16 19.66
CA ILE A 108 8.81 -7.97 18.96
C ILE A 108 9.30 -8.38 17.58
N VAL A 109 8.75 -7.73 16.55
CA VAL A 109 9.25 -7.85 15.17
C VAL A 109 10.13 -6.65 14.87
N THR A 110 11.37 -6.91 14.44
CA THR A 110 12.32 -5.87 14.04
C THR A 110 12.39 -5.80 12.51
N VAL A 111 12.37 -4.59 11.99
CA VAL A 111 12.45 -4.30 10.55
C VAL A 111 13.55 -3.26 10.30
N THR A 112 14.40 -3.51 9.31
CA THR A 112 15.44 -2.57 8.88
C THR A 112 15.06 -1.90 7.57
N ILE A 113 15.07 -0.58 7.56
CA ILE A 113 14.74 0.26 6.40
C ILE A 113 15.98 0.97 5.89
N THR A 114 16.19 0.91 4.58
CA THR A 114 17.29 1.59 3.88
C THR A 114 16.75 2.51 2.78
N GLU A 115 17.58 3.42 2.29
CA GLU A 115 17.22 4.18 1.09
C GLU A 115 17.23 3.26 -0.14
N PRO A 116 16.24 3.35 -1.05
CA PRO A 116 16.22 2.56 -2.26
C PRO A 116 17.36 3.00 -3.19
N THR A 117 18.11 2.04 -3.71
CA THR A 117 19.27 2.27 -4.60
C THR A 117 19.21 1.44 -5.88
N LYS A 118 18.21 0.57 -6.00
CA LYS A 118 18.10 -0.37 -7.11
C LYS A 118 17.75 0.37 -8.40
N LYS A 119 18.37 -0.07 -9.49
CA LYS A 119 18.17 0.43 -10.84
C LYS A 119 18.19 -0.76 -11.79
N THR A 120 17.08 -1.49 -11.85
CA THR A 120 16.98 -2.76 -12.57
C THR A 120 15.77 -2.78 -13.48
N ILE A 121 15.97 -3.34 -14.67
CA ILE A 121 14.92 -3.77 -15.60
C ILE A 121 15.05 -5.28 -15.72
N THR A 122 13.96 -6.02 -15.54
CA THR A 122 13.92 -7.46 -15.76
C THR A 122 13.16 -7.74 -17.05
N LEU A 123 13.75 -8.52 -17.96
CA LEU A 123 13.10 -8.96 -19.20
C LEU A 123 13.34 -10.45 -19.38
N LYS A 124 12.27 -11.24 -19.55
CA LYS A 124 12.32 -12.71 -19.59
C LYS A 124 13.12 -13.29 -18.42
N ASN A 125 12.83 -12.81 -17.20
CA ASN A 125 13.54 -13.16 -15.96
C ASN A 125 15.05 -12.85 -15.95
N THR A 126 15.56 -12.09 -16.92
CA THR A 126 16.95 -11.67 -16.97
C THR A 126 17.05 -10.22 -16.51
N PRO A 127 17.84 -9.92 -15.46
CA PRO A 127 18.03 -8.56 -14.97
C PRO A 127 19.05 -7.81 -15.82
N TYR A 128 18.75 -6.54 -16.07
CA TYR A 128 19.58 -5.55 -16.73
C TYR A 128 19.61 -4.28 -15.89
N ARG A 129 20.66 -3.48 -16.03
CA ARG A 129 20.75 -2.18 -15.36
C ARG A 129 19.76 -1.18 -15.96
N ALA A 130 19.11 -0.38 -15.14
CA ALA A 130 18.24 0.72 -15.56
C ALA A 130 19.02 2.04 -15.50
N ASP A 131 19.62 2.44 -16.62
CA ASP A 131 20.46 3.65 -16.66
C ASP A 131 19.66 4.93 -16.80
N ASN A 132 18.47 4.85 -17.40
CA ASN A 132 17.66 6.01 -17.71
C ASN A 132 16.17 5.70 -17.51
N ALA A 133 15.46 6.66 -16.94
CA ALA A 133 14.01 6.65 -16.78
C ALA A 133 13.43 7.98 -17.27
N ILE A 134 12.37 7.92 -18.07
CA ILE A 134 11.70 9.08 -18.64
C ILE A 134 10.19 8.92 -18.43
N LEU A 135 9.57 9.91 -17.78
CA LEU A 135 8.12 10.08 -17.77
C LEU A 135 7.74 11.10 -18.84
N LYS A 136 6.98 10.64 -19.83
CA LYS A 136 6.50 11.47 -20.91
C LYS A 136 5.03 11.79 -20.72
N ILE A 137 4.66 13.04 -20.96
CA ILE A 137 3.27 13.41 -21.14
C ILE A 137 2.95 13.63 -22.61
N LYS A 138 1.84 13.04 -23.02
CA LYS A 138 1.32 13.18 -24.37
C LYS A 138 0.43 14.40 -24.45
N ARG A 139 0.74 15.31 -25.37
CA ARG A 139 -0.01 16.55 -25.64
C ARG A 139 -0.74 16.42 -26.98
N ILE A 140 -1.89 17.06 -27.12
CA ILE A 140 -2.65 17.11 -28.37
C ILE A 140 -3.03 18.55 -28.71
N ASN A 141 -3.16 18.83 -30.00
CA ASN A 141 -3.82 20.05 -30.46
C ASN A 141 -5.33 19.91 -30.28
N SER A 142 -5.94 20.81 -29.53
CA SER A 142 -7.38 20.89 -29.31
C SER A 142 -7.91 22.27 -29.70
N LYS A 143 -9.22 22.36 -29.91
CA LYS A 143 -9.90 23.65 -30.10
C LYS A 143 -10.74 23.95 -28.88
N ASP A 144 -10.64 25.16 -28.34
CA ASP A 144 -11.56 25.62 -27.31
C ASP A 144 -12.96 25.89 -27.89
N LYS A 145 -13.90 26.23 -27.01
CA LYS A 145 -15.28 26.61 -27.36
C LYS A 145 -15.39 27.81 -28.33
N ASN A 146 -14.33 28.60 -28.47
CA ASN A 146 -14.27 29.76 -29.37
C ASN A 146 -13.54 29.43 -30.69
N GLY A 147 -13.08 28.18 -30.87
CA GLY A 147 -12.36 27.72 -32.05
C GLY A 147 -10.86 28.01 -32.04
N ASN A 148 -10.30 28.54 -30.94
CA ASN A 148 -8.86 28.80 -30.83
C ASN A 148 -8.10 27.49 -30.60
N ASN A 149 -6.96 27.35 -31.27
CA ASN A 149 -6.06 26.22 -31.04
C ASN A 149 -5.40 26.36 -29.66
N ASN A 150 -5.47 25.28 -28.89
CA ASN A 150 -4.77 25.12 -27.62
C ASN A 150 -4.00 23.80 -27.63
N VAL A 151 -2.88 23.75 -26.92
CA VAL A 151 -2.15 22.50 -26.68
C VAL A 151 -2.56 22.01 -25.30
N THR A 152 -3.27 20.89 -25.24
CA THR A 152 -3.74 20.30 -23.98
C THR A 152 -3.07 18.96 -23.75
N ASP A 153 -3.06 18.49 -22.50
CA ASP A 153 -2.70 17.11 -22.24
C ASP A 153 -3.70 16.19 -22.95
N LYS A 154 -3.22 15.04 -23.43
CA LYS A 154 -4.10 14.04 -24.02
C LYS A 154 -4.98 13.47 -22.92
N LEU A 155 -6.29 13.57 -23.16
CA LEU A 155 -7.31 13.02 -22.28
C LEU A 155 -7.88 11.75 -22.89
N VAL A 156 -7.90 10.68 -22.10
CA VAL A 156 -8.60 9.44 -22.44
C VAL A 156 -9.86 9.37 -21.60
N ARG A 157 -11.00 9.12 -22.25
CA ARG A 157 -12.27 8.91 -21.57
C ARG A 157 -12.50 7.42 -21.39
N LEU A 158 -12.64 6.98 -20.14
CA LEU A 158 -13.12 5.65 -19.81
C LEU A 158 -14.44 5.83 -19.02
N ASP A 159 -15.51 5.24 -19.53
CA ASP A 159 -16.89 5.48 -19.07
C ASP A 159 -17.24 6.97 -19.00
N ASN A 160 -17.41 7.51 -17.79
CA ASN A 160 -17.73 8.92 -17.54
C ASN A 160 -16.61 9.66 -16.81
N THR A 161 -15.40 9.12 -16.82
CA THR A 161 -14.22 9.69 -16.16
C THR A 161 -13.14 9.97 -17.20
N TYR A 162 -12.47 11.12 -17.05
CA TYR A 162 -11.35 11.49 -17.90
C TYR A 162 -10.02 11.27 -17.17
N TYR A 163 -9.00 10.94 -17.95
CA TYR A 163 -7.67 10.62 -17.46
C TYR A 163 -6.60 11.31 -18.29
N ASN A 164 -5.53 11.75 -17.64
CA ASN A 164 -4.29 12.13 -18.34
C ASN A 164 -3.52 10.87 -18.75
N GLU A 165 -3.08 10.80 -20.02
CA GLU A 165 -2.25 9.71 -20.54
C GLU A 165 -0.75 10.02 -20.41
N TYR A 166 -0.02 9.06 -19.82
CA TYR A 166 1.42 9.12 -19.61
C TYR A 166 2.11 7.91 -20.22
N VAL A 167 3.37 8.09 -20.59
CA VAL A 167 4.25 7.01 -21.03
C VAL A 167 5.51 7.02 -20.15
N LEU A 168 5.75 5.94 -19.41
CA LEU A 168 6.98 5.73 -18.64
C LEU A 168 7.92 4.83 -19.46
N GLU A 169 9.11 5.33 -19.75
CA GLU A 169 10.17 4.57 -20.41
C GLU A 169 11.33 4.35 -19.46
N VAL A 170 11.77 3.10 -19.32
CA VAL A 170 12.96 2.74 -18.55
C VAL A 170 13.85 1.86 -19.42
N ASN A 171 15.12 2.24 -19.55
CA ASN A 171 16.06 1.57 -20.45
C ASN A 171 17.49 1.50 -19.90
N ASN A 172 18.28 0.57 -20.44
CA ASN A 172 19.70 0.41 -20.17
C ASN A 172 20.57 1.19 -21.18
N LYS A 173 20.31 2.48 -21.36
CA LYS A 173 21.12 3.27 -22.31
C LYS A 173 22.46 3.67 -21.67
N GLY A 174 23.54 2.99 -22.07
CA GLY A 174 24.88 3.59 -22.18
C GLY A 174 24.98 4.45 -23.44
N GLU A 175 25.95 5.37 -23.52
CA GLU A 175 26.03 6.53 -24.45
C GLU A 175 25.69 6.28 -25.94
N HIS A 176 25.67 5.06 -26.46
CA HIS A 176 25.53 4.81 -27.90
C HIS A 176 24.38 3.90 -28.36
N PHE A 177 23.73 3.06 -27.54
CA PHE A 177 22.60 2.22 -28.00
C PHE A 177 21.61 1.86 -26.89
N ILE A 178 20.33 1.71 -27.24
CA ILE A 178 19.30 1.10 -26.37
C ILE A 178 19.24 -0.39 -26.71
N GLU A 179 19.53 -1.25 -25.73
CA GLU A 179 19.47 -2.71 -25.89
C GLU A 179 18.20 -3.31 -25.28
N ASN A 180 17.78 -2.75 -24.15
CA ASN A 180 16.67 -3.18 -23.31
C ASN A 180 15.82 -1.97 -22.92
N LEU A 181 14.51 -2.08 -23.14
CA LEU A 181 13.53 -1.03 -22.85
C LEU A 181 12.25 -1.68 -22.32
N ILE A 182 11.67 -1.10 -21.28
CA ILE A 182 10.26 -1.24 -20.94
C ILE A 182 9.61 0.12 -21.10
N GLU A 183 8.55 0.16 -21.89
CA GLU A 183 7.68 1.31 -22.07
C GLU A 183 6.29 0.96 -21.53
N ILE A 184 5.74 1.82 -20.69
CA ILE A 184 4.46 1.61 -20.01
C ILE A 184 3.56 2.80 -20.30
N THR A 185 2.47 2.59 -21.02
CA THR A 185 1.41 3.58 -21.15
C THR A 185 0.41 3.38 -20.02
N PHE A 186 0.08 4.46 -19.32
CA PHE A 186 -0.83 4.44 -18.19
C PHE A 186 -1.63 5.73 -18.06
N LEU A 187 -2.73 5.63 -17.32
CA LEU A 187 -3.70 6.69 -17.14
C LEU A 187 -3.79 7.11 -15.68
N VAL A 188 -3.89 8.42 -15.47
CA VAL A 188 -4.09 9.05 -14.15
C VAL A 188 -5.42 9.80 -14.16
N VAL A 189 -6.30 9.49 -13.20
CA VAL A 189 -7.64 10.11 -13.11
C VAL A 189 -7.54 11.62 -13.02
N ASN A 190 -8.25 12.33 -13.89
CA ASN A 190 -8.38 13.78 -13.88
C ASN A 190 -9.82 14.21 -13.59
N LYS A 191 -10.11 14.41 -12.30
CA LYS A 191 -11.44 14.84 -11.82
C LYS A 191 -11.76 16.30 -12.11
N SER A 192 -10.80 17.08 -12.61
CA SER A 192 -10.98 18.51 -12.89
C SER A 192 -11.55 18.79 -14.27
N VAL A 193 -11.52 17.81 -15.18
CA VAL A 193 -12.13 17.91 -16.51
C VAL A 193 -13.64 18.04 -16.37
N LYS A 194 -14.22 19.02 -17.08
CA LYS A 194 -15.68 19.18 -17.15
C LYS A 194 -16.16 18.90 -18.55
N HIS A 195 -17.32 18.26 -18.64
CA HIS A 195 -17.93 17.92 -19.91
C HIS A 195 -19.46 17.98 -19.82
N ASN A 196 -20.10 18.31 -20.93
CA ASN A 196 -21.55 18.28 -21.09
C ASN A 196 -21.89 17.32 -22.24
N ASN A 197 -22.70 16.30 -21.99
CA ASN A 197 -23.10 15.30 -23.01
C ASN A 197 -21.92 14.69 -23.79
N GLY A 198 -20.80 14.45 -23.10
CA GLY A 198 -19.58 13.89 -23.68
C GLY A 198 -18.67 14.88 -24.42
N VAL A 199 -19.06 16.14 -24.54
CA VAL A 199 -18.21 17.21 -25.08
C VAL A 199 -17.48 17.90 -23.93
N ILE A 200 -16.15 17.95 -24.01
CA ILE A 200 -15.30 18.64 -23.01
C ILE A 200 -15.55 20.14 -23.09
N THR A 201 -15.87 20.76 -21.96
CA THR A 201 -16.07 22.22 -21.80
C THR A 201 -14.94 22.89 -21.04
N ASP A 202 -14.17 22.11 -20.28
CA ASP A 202 -13.00 22.51 -19.52
C ASP A 202 -12.02 21.32 -19.51
N TYR A 203 -10.82 21.51 -20.08
CA TYR A 203 -9.79 20.46 -20.14
C TYR A 203 -9.12 20.19 -18.78
N GLY A 204 -9.48 20.97 -17.75
CA GLY A 204 -8.98 20.77 -16.39
C GLY A 204 -7.51 21.17 -16.23
N GLN A 205 -6.98 20.85 -15.04
CA GLN A 205 -5.58 21.00 -14.69
C GLN A 205 -4.86 19.67 -14.83
N ARG A 206 -3.57 19.71 -15.16
CA ARG A 206 -2.72 18.52 -15.21
C ARG A 206 -2.67 17.82 -13.86
N VAL A 207 -2.83 16.50 -13.88
CA VAL A 207 -2.66 15.65 -12.69
C VAL A 207 -1.44 14.76 -12.87
N TYR A 208 -0.43 14.94 -12.02
CA TYR A 208 0.78 14.12 -12.02
C TYR A 208 0.55 12.78 -11.30
N PRO A 209 1.24 11.70 -11.70
CA PRO A 209 1.29 10.48 -10.88
C PRO A 209 1.93 10.80 -9.53
N THR A 210 1.36 10.24 -8.46
CA THR A 210 1.84 10.35 -7.08
C THR A 210 1.81 8.99 -6.42
N ALA A 211 2.37 8.88 -5.22
CA ALA A 211 2.32 7.64 -4.45
C ALA A 211 0.94 7.22 -3.93
N LEU A 212 -0.07 8.06 -4.13
CA LEU A 212 -1.47 7.79 -3.78
C LEU A 212 -2.38 7.74 -5.02
N THR A 213 -1.80 7.92 -6.21
CA THR A 213 -2.57 7.99 -7.44
C THR A 213 -2.97 6.58 -7.87
N GLU A 214 -4.27 6.38 -8.09
CA GLU A 214 -4.79 5.21 -8.79
C GLU A 214 -4.33 5.25 -10.25
N ILE A 215 -3.69 4.17 -10.70
CA ILE A 215 -3.13 4.04 -12.04
C ILE A 215 -3.88 2.94 -12.79
N VAL A 216 -4.28 3.24 -14.02
CA VAL A 216 -4.79 2.26 -14.98
C VAL A 216 -3.72 2.03 -16.04
N LEU A 217 -3.19 0.81 -16.12
CA LEU A 217 -2.27 0.42 -17.19
C LEU A 217 -3.04 0.13 -18.47
N THR A 218 -2.56 0.64 -19.60
CA THR A 218 -3.17 0.39 -20.91
C THR A 218 -2.28 -0.47 -21.80
N GLN A 219 -0.97 -0.26 -21.73
CA GLN A 219 -0.03 -0.97 -22.57
C GLN A 219 1.34 -1.08 -21.91
N VAL A 220 1.98 -2.22 -22.10
CA VAL A 220 3.40 -2.43 -21.79
C VAL A 220 4.08 -2.97 -23.03
N ILE A 221 5.11 -2.27 -23.50
CA ILE A 221 5.98 -2.70 -24.57
C ILE A 221 7.35 -3.00 -23.99
N SER A 222 7.88 -4.19 -24.25
CA SER A 222 9.24 -4.54 -23.91
C SER A 222 10.06 -4.81 -25.16
N HIS A 223 11.27 -4.25 -25.20
CA HIS A 223 12.25 -4.50 -26.24
C HIS A 223 13.51 -5.10 -25.60
N ASN A 224 13.96 -6.23 -26.15
CA ASN A 224 15.20 -6.92 -25.79
C ASN A 224 15.74 -7.53 -27.09
N LYS A 225 16.67 -6.83 -27.75
CA LYS A 225 17.08 -7.15 -29.13
C LYS A 225 17.42 -8.65 -29.30
N PRO A 226 16.90 -9.32 -30.34
CA PRO A 226 16.08 -8.80 -31.46
C PRO A 226 14.56 -8.82 -31.20
N SER A 227 14.11 -9.17 -30.00
CA SER A 227 12.69 -9.38 -29.70
C SER A 227 11.97 -8.14 -29.17
N THR A 228 10.75 -7.94 -29.65
CA THR A 228 9.77 -7.00 -29.11
C THR A 228 8.55 -7.78 -28.64
N ARG A 229 7.99 -7.40 -27.50
CA ARG A 229 6.71 -7.90 -27.00
C ARG A 229 5.83 -6.71 -26.64
N ILE A 230 4.57 -6.79 -27.05
CA ILE A 230 3.52 -5.83 -26.72
C ILE A 230 2.48 -6.57 -25.89
N THR A 231 2.12 -6.01 -24.75
CA THR A 231 1.04 -6.48 -23.88
C THR A 231 0.05 -5.34 -23.72
N THR A 232 -1.18 -5.52 -24.20
CA THR A 232 -2.27 -4.55 -24.04
C THR A 232 -3.19 -5.00 -22.91
N PHE A 233 -3.71 -4.05 -22.14
CA PHE A 233 -4.58 -4.30 -21.00
C PHE A 233 -5.95 -3.68 -21.28
N ASP A 234 -6.98 -4.53 -21.32
CA ASP A 234 -8.34 -4.12 -21.71
C ASP A 234 -9.27 -3.87 -20.51
N GLN A 235 -8.73 -3.79 -19.28
CA GLN A 235 -9.56 -3.69 -18.07
C GLN A 235 -9.27 -2.44 -17.24
N LEU A 236 -10.35 -1.73 -16.93
CA LEU A 236 -10.49 -0.77 -15.84
C LEU A 236 -10.26 -1.47 -14.50
N ARG A 237 -9.01 -1.61 -14.08
CA ARG A 237 -8.66 -2.00 -12.72
C ARG A 237 -7.50 -1.15 -12.27
N GLU A 238 -7.54 -0.73 -11.01
CA GLU A 238 -6.34 -0.26 -10.33
C GLU A 238 -5.25 -1.31 -10.50
N SER A 239 -4.14 -0.90 -11.10
CA SER A 239 -3.02 -1.80 -11.30
C SER A 239 -2.11 -1.73 -10.09
N ASP A 240 -1.96 -2.85 -9.39
CA ASP A 240 -0.87 -3.09 -8.44
C ASP A 240 0.44 -3.44 -9.16
N LEU A 241 0.42 -3.52 -10.50
CA LEU A 241 1.58 -3.86 -11.30
C LEU A 241 2.54 -2.69 -11.44
N LEU A 242 2.07 -1.43 -11.51
CA LEU A 242 2.91 -0.22 -11.53
C LEU A 242 2.63 0.64 -10.30
N VAL A 243 3.61 0.80 -9.42
CA VAL A 243 3.48 1.56 -8.18
C VAL A 243 4.59 2.58 -8.07
N PHE A 244 4.23 3.86 -7.90
CA PHE A 244 5.18 4.91 -7.52
C PHE A 244 5.24 4.99 -5.99
N TYR A 245 6.31 4.54 -5.36
CA TYR A 245 6.48 4.72 -3.92
C TYR A 245 6.88 6.15 -3.55
N LYS A 246 7.67 6.78 -4.43
CA LYS A 246 8.05 8.18 -4.34
C LYS A 246 8.16 8.79 -5.72
N ILE A 247 7.47 9.90 -5.93
CA ILE A 247 7.59 10.73 -7.11
C ILE A 247 7.12 12.14 -6.72
N ASP A 248 7.95 13.12 -7.01
CA ASP A 248 7.61 14.53 -6.79
C ASP A 248 7.09 15.16 -8.08
N ILE A 249 6.49 16.34 -7.97
CA ILE A 249 6.04 17.10 -9.13
C ILE A 249 7.25 17.84 -9.72
N PRO A 250 7.47 17.82 -11.06
CA PRO A 250 8.49 18.65 -11.69
C PRO A 250 8.30 20.12 -11.30
N ASN A 251 9.39 20.81 -10.96
CA ASN A 251 9.34 22.27 -10.81
C ASN A 251 9.40 22.92 -12.21
N ASP A 252 8.87 24.14 -12.35
CA ASP A 252 8.74 24.82 -13.65
C ASP A 252 10.07 25.02 -14.40
N ASN A 253 11.21 24.92 -13.71
CA ASN A 253 12.55 25.12 -14.27
C ASN A 253 13.34 23.81 -14.48
N SER A 254 12.80 22.65 -14.07
CA SER A 254 13.51 21.37 -14.07
C SER A 254 12.65 20.29 -14.73
N GLN A 255 13.21 19.74 -15.81
CA GLN A 255 12.71 18.52 -16.44
C GLN A 255 13.20 17.25 -15.73
N VAL A 256 13.64 17.33 -14.48
CA VAL A 256 14.14 16.19 -13.70
C VAL A 256 13.44 16.14 -12.35
N ILE A 257 12.80 14.99 -12.07
CA ILE A 257 12.23 14.64 -10.77
C ILE A 257 13.26 13.77 -10.03
N THR A 258 13.91 14.35 -9.03
CA THR A 258 15.02 13.67 -8.32
C THR A 258 14.52 12.63 -7.31
N LYS A 259 15.31 11.58 -7.09
CA LYS A 259 15.05 10.56 -6.05
C LYS A 259 13.65 9.92 -6.16
N SER A 260 13.18 9.68 -7.38
CA SER A 260 11.98 8.90 -7.65
C SER A 260 12.23 7.44 -7.27
N TYR A 261 11.20 6.75 -6.79
CA TYR A 261 11.22 5.31 -6.53
C TYR A 261 9.91 4.69 -6.99
N PHE A 262 9.97 3.77 -7.94
CA PHE A 262 8.81 3.07 -8.46
C PHE A 262 9.17 1.64 -8.87
N GLU A 263 8.15 0.79 -8.89
CA GLU A 263 8.26 -0.59 -9.34
C GLU A 263 7.21 -0.89 -10.39
N PHE A 264 7.59 -1.70 -11.36
CA PHE A 264 6.68 -2.38 -12.26
C PHE A 264 6.92 -3.90 -12.17
N ASN A 265 5.88 -4.72 -12.13
CA ASN A 265 6.05 -6.16 -12.12
C ASN A 265 4.97 -6.88 -12.93
N LEU A 266 5.39 -7.78 -13.81
CA LEU A 266 4.60 -8.74 -14.55
C LEU A 266 5.40 -10.04 -14.61
N ASN A 267 4.75 -11.21 -14.64
CA ASN A 267 5.37 -12.54 -14.43
C ASN A 267 6.84 -12.73 -14.86
N ASP A 268 7.23 -12.29 -16.07
CA ASP A 268 8.59 -12.42 -16.62
C ASP A 268 9.30 -11.08 -16.90
N MET A 269 8.70 -9.93 -16.54
CA MET A 269 9.25 -8.59 -16.78
C MET A 269 8.99 -7.62 -15.62
N GLY A 270 9.90 -6.68 -15.40
CA GLY A 270 9.68 -5.71 -14.33
C GLY A 270 10.67 -4.57 -14.32
N ILE A 271 10.40 -3.60 -13.45
CA ILE A 271 11.24 -2.44 -13.16
C ILE A 271 11.34 -2.33 -11.64
N ASP A 272 12.53 -2.09 -11.12
CA ASP A 272 12.79 -1.67 -9.75
C ASP A 272 13.78 -0.49 -9.84
N TYR A 273 13.24 0.73 -9.82
CA TYR A 273 13.99 1.94 -10.16
C TYR A 273 13.94 2.98 -9.06
N ALA A 274 15.12 3.33 -8.55
CA ALA A 274 15.37 4.38 -7.59
C ALA A 274 16.41 5.36 -8.16
N GLY A 275 16.00 6.55 -8.55
CA GLY A 275 16.86 7.50 -9.24
C GLY A 275 16.14 8.73 -9.77
N ASP A 276 16.81 9.43 -10.67
CA ASP A 276 16.27 10.64 -11.29
C ASP A 276 15.39 10.27 -12.48
N LEU A 277 14.18 10.83 -12.52
CA LEU A 277 13.20 10.60 -13.56
C LEU A 277 13.12 11.84 -14.43
N ASN A 278 13.52 11.72 -15.70
CA ASN A 278 13.40 12.81 -16.65
C ASN A 278 11.94 13.01 -17.04
N PHE A 279 11.45 14.23 -17.06
CA PHE A 279 10.11 14.60 -17.47
C PHE A 279 10.15 15.29 -18.83
N THR A 280 9.41 14.77 -19.80
CA THR A 280 9.33 15.38 -21.14
C THR A 280 7.89 15.48 -21.63
N GLU A 281 7.65 16.44 -22.51
CA GLU A 281 6.37 16.60 -23.18
C GLU A 281 6.56 16.39 -24.69
N PHE A 282 5.61 15.73 -25.33
CA PHE A 282 5.58 15.63 -26.79
C PHE A 282 4.17 15.83 -27.32
N ILE A 283 4.07 16.47 -28.48
CA ILE A 283 2.80 16.66 -29.19
C ILE A 283 2.57 15.46 -30.09
N GLU A 284 1.48 14.74 -29.90
CA GLU A 284 0.99 13.74 -30.85
C GLU A 284 0.57 14.49 -32.13
N GLN A 285 1.23 14.16 -33.24
CA GLN A 285 0.93 14.70 -34.57
C GLN A 285 -0.31 14.04 -35.16
#